data_AF-A0A3C0G5G3-F1
#
_entry.id   AF-A0A3C0G5G3-F1
#
_cell.length_a   1.000
_cell.length_b   1.000
_cell.length_c   1.000
_cell.angle_alpha   90.00
_cell.angle_beta   90.00
_cell.angle_gamma   90.00
#
_symmetry.space_group_name_H-M   'P 1'
#
loop_
_entity.id
_entity.type
_entity.pdbx_description
1 polymer ?
#
loop_
_entity_poly.entity_id
_entity_poly.type
_entity_poly.pdbx_seq_one_letter_code
_entity_poly.pdbx_strand_id
1 'polypeptide(L)'
;PKNGILTIIALVGTTVVPYNLFLHAALVSEKWKSKDDLNLAKRDTMVSIILGGLVSISIIISAAAINSLEVNNVMGMAKALEPLYGSAALYFLGIGMFAAGITSSITAPLAAAYVANSCFGWNAGLKDFKFRMIWMVILFLGVFFLSFGIKPIEIIKFAQITNGLLLPIIAVFLLWVVNRVGVMGKYKNTWSQNVFGLLIILLSVVLGAKSILTVIGIM
;
A
#
# COMPACT_ATOMS: atom_id res chain seq x y z
N PRO A 1 26.13 2.18 -2.47
CA PRO A 1 26.14 3.66 -2.56
C PRO A 1 25.88 4.31 -1.18
N LYS A 2 26.37 5.54 -0.94
CA LYS A 2 26.27 6.25 0.36
C LYS A 2 24.83 6.46 0.87
N ASN A 3 23.82 6.38 -0.01
CA ASN A 3 22.38 6.45 0.33
C ASN A 3 21.63 5.10 0.23
N GLY A 4 22.33 3.97 0.06
CA GLY A 4 21.71 2.67 -0.22
C GLY A 4 20.73 2.22 0.88
N ILE A 5 21.11 2.37 2.15
CA ILE A 5 20.28 1.99 3.30
C ILE A 5 19.01 2.83 3.36
N LEU A 6 19.10 4.14 3.12
CA LEU A 6 17.95 5.05 3.08
C LEU A 6 17.01 4.77 1.90
N THR A 7 17.53 4.29 0.76
CA THR A 7 16.71 3.86 -0.37
C THR A 7 16.01 2.54 -0.10
N ILE A 8 16.71 1.58 0.52
CA ILE A 8 16.12 0.29 0.94
C ILE A 8 15.00 0.53 1.96
N ILE A 9 15.25 1.36 2.98
CA ILE A 9 14.23 1.72 3.97
C ILE A 9 13.04 2.36 3.27
N ALA A 10 13.27 3.32 2.36
CA ALA A 10 12.20 3.95 1.58
C ALA A 10 11.36 2.96 0.76
N LEU A 11 12.00 2.03 0.06
CA LEU A 11 11.31 0.99 -0.71
C LEU A 11 10.45 0.11 0.21
N VAL A 12 10.98 -0.33 1.34
CA VAL A 12 10.19 -1.08 2.35
C VAL A 12 9.02 -0.24 2.84
N GLY A 13 9.24 1.05 3.11
CA GLY A 13 8.21 1.99 3.55
C GLY A 13 7.02 2.13 2.60
N THR A 14 7.26 2.09 1.29
CA THR A 14 6.17 2.18 0.30
C THR A 14 5.25 0.95 0.27
N THR A 15 5.66 -0.17 0.89
CA THR A 15 4.83 -1.38 0.97
C THR A 15 3.82 -1.35 2.10
N VAL A 16 4.05 -0.54 3.13
CA VAL A 16 3.16 -0.39 4.28
C VAL A 16 2.33 0.87 4.06
N VAL A 17 1.08 0.68 3.62
CA VAL A 17 0.16 1.78 3.37
C VAL A 17 -0.96 1.77 4.42
N PRO A 18 -1.27 2.89 5.11
CA PRO A 18 -2.23 2.96 6.19
C PRO A 18 -3.60 2.37 5.86
N TYR A 19 -4.13 2.63 4.66
CA TYR A 19 -5.45 2.14 4.30
C TYR A 19 -5.49 0.59 4.24
N ASN A 20 -4.38 -0.07 3.88
CA ASN A 20 -4.30 -1.53 3.85
C ASN A 20 -4.43 -2.14 5.25
N LEU A 21 -3.98 -1.44 6.29
CA LEU A 21 -4.12 -1.91 7.68
C LEU A 21 -5.60 -1.97 8.10
N PHE A 22 -6.39 -0.97 7.70
CA PHE A 22 -7.84 -0.94 7.97
C PHE A 22 -8.61 -1.89 7.05
N LEU A 23 -8.30 -1.91 5.75
CA LEU A 23 -8.93 -2.84 4.81
C LEU A 23 -8.68 -4.29 5.23
N HIS A 24 -7.45 -4.63 5.61
CA HIS A 24 -7.12 -5.97 6.08
C HIS A 24 -7.92 -6.34 7.32
N ALA A 25 -7.99 -5.45 8.32
CA ALA A 25 -8.81 -5.68 9.51
C ALA A 25 -10.29 -5.90 9.18
N ALA A 26 -10.86 -5.10 8.26
CA ALA A 26 -12.25 -5.23 7.82
C ALA A 26 -12.47 -6.57 7.09
N LEU A 27 -11.66 -6.89 6.08
CA LEU A 27 -11.77 -8.14 5.32
C LEU A 27 -11.56 -9.37 6.19
N VAL A 28 -10.62 -9.32 7.13
CA VAL A 28 -10.40 -10.42 8.08
C VAL A 28 -11.65 -10.63 8.93
N SER A 29 -12.25 -9.55 9.44
CA SER A 29 -13.48 -9.62 10.24
C SER A 29 -14.69 -10.15 9.45
N GLU A 30 -14.70 -9.96 8.12
CA GLU A 30 -15.74 -10.51 7.24
C GLU A 30 -15.51 -11.98 6.88
N LYS A 31 -14.27 -12.36 6.56
CA LYS A 31 -13.92 -13.70 6.05
C LYS A 31 -13.79 -14.75 7.15
N TRP A 32 -13.18 -14.40 8.28
CA TRP A 32 -12.95 -15.32 9.39
C TRP A 32 -13.74 -14.87 10.62
N LYS A 33 -14.61 -15.76 11.11
CA LYS A 33 -15.56 -15.45 12.19
C LYS A 33 -15.19 -16.12 13.51
N SER A 34 -14.34 -17.14 13.49
CA SER A 34 -13.90 -17.85 14.69
C SER A 34 -12.46 -17.48 15.07
N LYS A 35 -12.14 -17.68 16.35
CA LYS A 35 -10.77 -17.59 16.88
C LYS A 35 -9.87 -18.69 16.34
N ASP A 36 -10.43 -19.86 16.04
CA ASP A 36 -9.68 -21.01 15.52
C ASP A 36 -9.12 -20.72 14.12
N ASP A 37 -9.76 -19.80 13.40
CA ASP A 37 -9.34 -19.35 12.08
C ASP A 37 -8.11 -18.44 12.12
N LEU A 38 -7.68 -17.97 13.29
CA LEU A 38 -6.57 -17.02 13.42
C LEU A 38 -5.27 -17.55 12.79
N ASN A 39 -5.01 -18.85 12.91
CA ASN A 39 -3.83 -19.46 12.29
C ASN A 39 -3.95 -19.49 10.76
N LEU A 40 -5.15 -19.67 10.21
CA LEU A 40 -5.40 -19.61 8.78
C LEU A 40 -5.25 -18.18 8.25
N ALA A 41 -5.83 -17.20 8.94
CA ALA A 41 -5.68 -15.78 8.58
C ALA A 41 -4.22 -15.32 8.59
N LYS A 42 -3.43 -15.78 9.58
CA LYS A 42 -1.98 -15.52 9.63
C LYS A 42 -1.23 -16.15 8.46
N ARG A 43 -1.53 -17.41 8.11
CA ARG A 43 -0.91 -18.09 6.96
C ARG A 43 -1.26 -17.40 5.65
N ASP A 44 -2.52 -17.03 5.44
CA ASP A 44 -2.98 -16.30 4.24
C ASP A 44 -2.25 -14.96 4.08
N THR A 45 -2.11 -14.23 5.20
CA THR A 45 -1.38 -12.97 5.24
C THR A 45 0.12 -13.17 4.96
N MET A 46 0.73 -14.20 5.54
CA MET A 46 2.16 -14.50 5.34
C MET A 46 2.47 -14.85 3.88
N VAL A 47 1.66 -15.70 3.25
CA VAL A 47 1.82 -16.05 1.83
C VAL A 47 1.66 -14.81 0.94
N SER A 48 0.66 -13.99 1.22
CA SER A 48 0.40 -12.76 0.46
C SER A 48 1.55 -11.76 0.55
N ILE A 49 2.12 -11.56 1.75
CA ILE A 49 3.27 -10.66 1.95
C ILE A 49 4.53 -11.20 1.26
N ILE A 50 4.79 -12.51 1.36
CA ILE A 50 5.96 -13.13 0.70
C ILE A 50 5.87 -12.98 -0.82
N LEU A 51 4.71 -13.27 -1.41
CA LEU A 51 4.49 -13.11 -2.85
C LEU A 51 4.64 -11.64 -3.29
N GLY A 52 4.07 -10.69 -2.54
CA GLY A 52 4.25 -9.26 -2.81
C GLY A 52 5.71 -8.80 -2.70
N GLY A 53 6.46 -9.36 -1.74
CA GLY A 53 7.90 -9.13 -1.58
C GLY A 53 8.69 -9.65 -2.78
N LEU A 54 8.40 -10.87 -3.26
CA LEU A 54 9.04 -11.44 -4.45
C LEU A 54 8.81 -10.57 -5.68
N VAL A 55 7.57 -10.12 -5.92
CA VAL A 55 7.25 -9.21 -7.04
C VAL A 55 8.04 -7.91 -6.92
N SER A 56 8.13 -7.33 -5.72
CA SER A 56 8.88 -6.09 -5.49
C SER A 56 10.38 -6.26 -5.79
N ILE A 57 10.97 -7.38 -5.37
CA ILE A 57 12.36 -7.73 -5.66
C ILE A 57 12.57 -7.89 -7.16
N SER A 58 11.66 -8.59 -7.86
CA SER A 58 11.73 -8.74 -9.32
C SER A 58 11.73 -7.39 -10.03
N ILE A 59 10.87 -6.45 -9.62
CA ILE A 59 10.84 -5.09 -10.20
C ILE A 59 12.16 -4.37 -9.99
N ILE A 60 12.74 -4.43 -8.77
CA ILE A 60 14.02 -3.77 -8.47
C ILE A 60 15.16 -4.36 -9.30
N ILE A 61 15.23 -5.69 -9.42
CA ILE A 61 16.25 -6.38 -10.22
C ILE A 61 16.12 -5.98 -11.69
N SER A 62 14.90 -6.00 -12.24
CA SER A 62 14.66 -5.56 -13.62
C SER A 62 15.02 -4.10 -13.85
N ALA A 63 14.72 -3.22 -12.89
CA ALA A 63 15.07 -1.80 -12.98
C ALA A 63 16.59 -1.58 -12.89
N ALA A 64 17.29 -2.33 -12.05
CA ALA A 64 18.75 -2.23 -11.89
C ALA A 64 19.51 -2.71 -13.14
N ALA A 65 18.90 -3.53 -13.99
CA ALA A 65 19.49 -3.98 -15.25
C ALA A 65 19.44 -2.93 -16.38
N ILE A 66 18.64 -1.87 -16.22
CA ILE A 66 18.49 -0.79 -17.21
C ILE A 66 19.68 0.18 -17.09
N ASN A 67 20.46 0.31 -18.17
CA ASN A 67 21.80 0.94 -18.08
C ASN A 67 21.88 2.47 -18.33
N SER A 68 20.84 3.16 -18.84
CA SER A 68 20.99 4.60 -19.15
C SER A 68 19.74 5.39 -19.57
N LEU A 69 18.51 4.90 -19.35
CA LEU A 69 17.31 5.69 -19.68
C LEU A 69 16.77 6.40 -18.43
N GLU A 70 16.59 7.72 -18.51
CA GLU A 70 15.70 8.42 -17.59
C GLU A 70 14.26 7.95 -17.85
N VAL A 71 13.85 6.94 -17.09
CA VAL A 71 12.50 6.39 -17.15
C VAL A 71 11.59 7.27 -16.32
N ASN A 72 10.96 8.25 -16.98
CA ASN A 72 10.04 9.19 -16.33
C ASN A 72 8.56 8.75 -16.40
N ASN A 73 8.26 7.65 -17.10
CA ASN A 73 6.92 7.08 -17.19
C ASN A 73 6.95 5.58 -17.53
N VAL A 74 5.81 4.92 -17.38
CA VAL A 74 5.64 3.47 -17.60
C VAL A 74 6.01 3.05 -19.03
N MET A 75 5.69 3.89 -20.02
CA MET A 75 6.01 3.61 -21.42
C MET A 75 7.52 3.64 -21.68
N GLY A 76 8.23 4.58 -21.06
CA GLY A 76 9.69 4.63 -21.05
C GLY A 76 10.30 3.41 -20.39
N MET A 77 9.67 2.89 -19.33
CA MET A 77 10.11 1.66 -18.66
C MET A 77 9.99 0.45 -19.59
N ALA A 78 8.87 0.34 -20.29
CA ALA A 78 8.62 -0.74 -21.26
C ALA A 78 9.71 -0.77 -22.34
N LYS A 79 9.97 0.39 -22.95
CA LYS A 79 11.01 0.56 -23.99
C LYS A 79 12.42 0.33 -23.46
N ALA A 80 12.67 0.67 -22.19
CA ALA A 80 13.97 0.45 -21.57
C ALA A 80 14.27 -1.04 -21.31
N LEU A 81 13.23 -1.86 -21.13
CA LEU A 81 13.35 -3.30 -20.92
C LEU A 81 13.44 -4.08 -22.24
N GLU A 82 12.95 -3.52 -23.35
CA GLU A 82 12.92 -4.19 -24.65
C GLU A 82 14.32 -4.66 -25.15
N PRO A 83 15.41 -3.88 -25.05
CA PRO A 83 16.74 -4.35 -25.46
C PRO A 83 17.29 -5.53 -24.64
N LEU A 84 16.81 -5.69 -23.40
CA LEU A 84 17.29 -6.71 -22.46
C LEU A 84 16.50 -8.01 -22.58
N TYR A 85 15.19 -7.91 -22.80
CA TYR A 85 14.25 -9.03 -22.70
C TYR A 85 13.43 -9.25 -23.99
N GLY A 86 13.73 -8.49 -25.05
CA GLY A 86 13.05 -8.53 -26.33
C GLY A 86 11.66 -7.85 -26.32
N SER A 87 10.99 -7.90 -27.47
CA SER A 87 9.66 -7.28 -27.67
C SER A 87 8.57 -7.86 -26.77
N ALA A 88 8.74 -9.08 -26.26
CA ALA A 88 7.84 -9.70 -25.28
C ALA A 88 7.72 -8.87 -24.00
N ALA A 89 8.78 -8.16 -23.59
CA ALA A 89 8.78 -7.33 -22.38
C ALA A 89 7.69 -6.25 -22.40
N LEU A 90 7.43 -5.67 -23.58
CA LEU A 90 6.36 -4.67 -23.77
C LEU A 90 4.99 -5.26 -23.44
N TYR A 91 4.71 -6.48 -23.92
CA TYR A 91 3.44 -7.15 -23.70
C TYR A 91 3.27 -7.58 -22.24
N PHE A 92 4.30 -8.21 -21.64
CA PHE A 92 4.25 -8.62 -20.24
C PHE A 92 4.10 -7.43 -19.30
N LEU A 93 4.83 -6.34 -19.53
CA LEU A 93 4.69 -5.13 -18.73
C LEU A 93 3.32 -4.48 -18.94
N GLY A 94 2.82 -4.43 -20.18
CA GLY A 94 1.48 -3.89 -20.49
C GLY A 94 0.37 -4.66 -19.79
N ILE A 95 0.37 -5.99 -19.89
CA ILE A 95 -0.60 -6.87 -19.23
C ILE A 95 -0.48 -6.76 -17.71
N GLY A 96 0.74 -6.78 -17.17
CA GLY A 96 1.00 -6.65 -15.74
C GLY A 96 0.51 -5.32 -15.17
N MET A 97 0.81 -4.20 -15.84
CA MET A 97 0.36 -2.86 -15.44
C MET A 97 -1.16 -2.72 -15.55
N PHE A 98 -1.78 -3.32 -16.57
CA PHE A 98 -3.23 -3.35 -16.72
C PHE A 98 -3.89 -4.14 -15.58
N ALA A 99 -3.39 -5.34 -15.28
CA ALA A 99 -3.89 -6.18 -14.18
C ALA A 99 -3.74 -5.48 -12.81
N ALA A 100 -2.59 -4.83 -12.58
CA ALA A 100 -2.34 -4.03 -11.37
C ALA A 100 -3.32 -2.84 -11.25
N GLY A 101 -3.58 -2.15 -12.36
CA GLY A 101 -4.54 -1.05 -12.43
C GLY A 101 -5.96 -1.49 -12.10
N ILE A 102 -6.45 -2.58 -12.72
CA ILE A 102 -7.79 -3.13 -12.43
C ILE A 102 -7.90 -3.51 -10.95
N THR A 103 -6.94 -4.28 -10.44
CA THR A 103 -6.98 -4.74 -9.05
C THR A 103 -7.00 -3.57 -8.06
N SER A 104 -6.22 -2.52 -8.32
CA SER A 104 -6.19 -1.30 -7.49
C SER A 104 -7.49 -0.50 -7.59
N SER A 105 -8.08 -0.40 -8.78
CA SER A 105 -9.36 0.31 -9.00
C SER A 105 -10.53 -0.37 -8.30
N ILE A 106 -10.44 -1.67 -8.00
CA ILE A 106 -11.44 -2.41 -7.24
C ILE A 106 -11.18 -2.25 -5.74
N THR A 107 -9.95 -2.49 -5.30
CA THR A 107 -9.61 -2.59 -3.87
C THR A 107 -9.55 -1.25 -3.15
N ALA A 108 -9.12 -0.16 -3.81
CA ALA A 108 -9.02 1.15 -3.16
C ALA A 108 -10.39 1.75 -2.81
N PRO A 109 -11.39 1.79 -3.73
CA PRO A 109 -12.72 2.26 -3.37
C PRO A 109 -13.42 1.34 -2.37
N LEU A 110 -13.18 0.02 -2.46
CA LEU A 110 -13.68 -0.95 -1.50
C LEU A 110 -13.17 -0.64 -0.08
N ALA A 111 -11.87 -0.36 0.07
CA ALA A 111 -11.29 0.04 1.35
C ALA A 111 -11.94 1.30 1.93
N ALA A 112 -12.09 2.33 1.11
CA ALA A 112 -12.71 3.57 1.55
C ALA A 112 -14.19 3.38 1.92
N ALA A 113 -14.91 2.53 1.19
CA ALA A 113 -16.29 2.20 1.51
C ALA A 113 -16.41 1.44 2.83
N TYR A 114 -15.51 0.49 3.12
CA TYR A 114 -15.46 -0.17 4.44
C TYR A 114 -15.11 0.80 5.57
N VAL A 115 -14.12 1.66 5.37
CA VAL A 115 -13.73 2.66 6.38
C VAL A 115 -14.90 3.60 6.67
N ALA A 116 -15.56 4.12 5.65
CA ALA A 116 -16.73 4.97 5.83
C ALA A 116 -17.89 4.22 6.50
N ASN A 117 -18.14 2.97 6.12
CA ASN A 117 -19.14 2.12 6.75
C ASN A 117 -18.90 2.01 8.26
N SER A 118 -17.67 1.74 8.66
CA SER A 118 -17.26 1.67 10.07
C SER A 118 -17.31 3.02 10.79
N CYS A 119 -16.83 4.10 10.16
CA CYS A 119 -16.80 5.44 10.78
C CYS A 119 -18.20 6.03 10.98
N PHE A 120 -19.12 5.80 10.04
CA PHE A 120 -20.50 6.27 10.14
C PHE A 120 -21.44 5.28 10.85
N GLY A 121 -20.93 4.13 11.30
CA GLY A 121 -21.74 3.09 11.95
C GLY A 121 -22.82 2.52 11.04
N TRP A 122 -22.59 2.55 9.73
CA TRP A 122 -23.51 1.94 8.78
C TRP A 122 -23.32 0.42 8.88
N ASN A 123 -24.42 -0.32 9.01
CA ASN A 123 -24.41 -1.78 8.86
C ASN A 123 -24.62 -2.15 7.39
N ALA A 124 -23.99 -1.38 6.48
CA ALA A 124 -24.20 -1.50 5.05
C ALA A 124 -23.31 -2.62 4.48
N GLY A 125 -23.90 -3.52 3.69
CA GLY A 125 -23.17 -4.52 2.93
C GLY A 125 -22.76 -4.03 1.55
N LEU A 126 -22.03 -4.86 0.79
CA LEU A 126 -21.56 -4.55 -0.58
C LEU A 126 -22.66 -4.16 -1.59
N LYS A 127 -23.91 -4.57 -1.32
CA LYS A 127 -25.08 -4.26 -2.18
C LYS A 127 -25.80 -2.99 -1.76
N ASP A 128 -25.46 -2.41 -0.61
CA ASP A 128 -26.09 -1.20 -0.10
C ASP A 128 -25.74 0.01 -0.98
N PHE A 129 -26.72 0.90 -1.16
CA PHE A 129 -26.58 2.10 -1.96
C PHE A 129 -25.48 3.03 -1.41
N LYS A 130 -25.39 3.21 -0.09
CA LYS A 130 -24.40 4.11 0.54
C LYS A 130 -22.97 3.60 0.30
N PHE A 131 -22.78 2.29 0.43
CA PHE A 131 -21.49 1.63 0.18
C PHE A 131 -21.07 1.80 -1.29
N ARG A 132 -21.98 1.50 -2.22
CA ARG A 132 -21.74 1.66 -3.66
C ARG A 132 -21.55 3.11 -4.08
N MET A 133 -22.23 4.05 -3.43
CA MET A 133 -22.08 5.48 -3.70
C MET A 133 -20.65 5.94 -3.42
N ILE A 134 -20.07 5.55 -2.28
CA ILE A 134 -18.65 5.86 -1.97
C ILE A 134 -17.73 5.26 -3.04
N TRP A 135 -17.97 4.00 -3.41
CA TRP A 135 -17.20 3.33 -4.46
C TRP A 135 -17.25 4.11 -5.77
N MET A 136 -18.45 4.45 -6.25
CA MET A 136 -18.66 5.18 -7.49
C MET A 136 -18.03 6.58 -7.45
N VAL A 137 -18.15 7.30 -6.34
CA VAL A 137 -17.54 8.64 -6.18
C VAL A 137 -16.03 8.56 -6.32
N ILE A 138 -15.37 7.57 -5.71
CA ILE A 138 -13.91 7.44 -5.79
C ILE A 138 -13.46 7.10 -7.21
N LEU A 139 -14.17 6.18 -7.89
CA LEU A 139 -13.88 5.87 -9.29
C LEU A 139 -14.08 7.08 -10.19
N PHE A 140 -15.19 7.81 -9.99
CA PHE A 140 -15.48 9.03 -10.73
C PHE A 140 -14.40 10.08 -10.54
N LEU A 141 -13.97 10.34 -9.30
CA LEU A 141 -12.89 11.28 -9.01
C LEU A 141 -11.58 10.84 -9.69
N GLY A 142 -11.25 9.55 -9.65
CA GLY A 142 -10.07 9.02 -10.34
C GLY A 142 -10.08 9.32 -11.84
N VAL A 143 -11.20 9.01 -12.53
CA VAL A 143 -11.36 9.30 -13.97
C VAL A 143 -11.39 10.80 -14.25
N PHE A 144 -12.08 11.57 -13.41
CA PHE A 144 -12.19 13.02 -13.54
C PHE A 144 -10.83 13.71 -13.43
N PHE A 145 -10.03 13.40 -12.40
CA PHE A 145 -8.70 13.98 -12.23
C PHE A 145 -7.72 13.57 -13.32
N LEU A 146 -7.81 12.32 -13.82
CA LEU A 146 -7.01 11.89 -14.97
C LEU A 146 -7.38 12.64 -16.26
N SER A 147 -8.61 13.16 -16.37
CA SER A 147 -9.04 13.90 -17.56
C SER A 147 -8.40 15.29 -17.69
N PHE A 148 -7.80 15.83 -16.62
CA PHE A 148 -7.09 17.12 -16.64
C PHE A 148 -5.66 17.03 -17.19
N GLY A 149 -5.22 15.87 -17.68
CA GLY A 149 -3.87 15.69 -18.20
C GLY A 149 -2.77 15.75 -17.13
N ILE A 150 -3.14 15.63 -15.85
CA ILE A 150 -2.19 15.55 -14.73
C ILE A 150 -1.30 14.32 -14.95
N LYS A 151 0.01 14.49 -14.84
CA LYS A 151 0.95 13.37 -15.02
C LYS A 151 0.71 12.36 -13.90
N PRO A 152 0.44 11.08 -14.20
CA PRO A 152 0.19 10.05 -13.18
C PRO A 152 1.31 9.94 -12.15
N ILE A 153 2.55 10.21 -12.56
CA ILE A 153 3.72 10.16 -11.66
C ILE A 153 3.66 11.22 -10.55
N GLU A 154 3.04 12.38 -10.80
CA GLU A 154 2.86 13.43 -9.80
C GLU A 154 1.80 13.04 -8.77
N ILE A 155 0.71 12.41 -9.22
CA ILE A 155 -0.32 11.85 -8.33
C ILE A 155 0.28 10.74 -7.46
N ILE A 156 1.09 9.86 -8.03
CA ILE A 156 1.79 8.81 -7.27
C ILE A 156 2.74 9.44 -6.24
N LYS A 157 3.53 10.45 -6.62
CA LYS A 157 4.41 11.17 -5.68
C LYS A 157 3.61 11.79 -4.53
N PHE A 158 2.51 12.46 -4.83
CA PHE A 158 1.62 13.04 -3.82
C PHE A 158 1.04 11.98 -2.87
N ALA A 159 0.59 10.85 -3.41
CA ALA A 159 0.11 9.72 -2.61
C ALA A 159 1.21 9.17 -1.69
N GLN A 160 2.46 9.09 -2.16
CA GLN A 160 3.58 8.63 -1.35
C GLN A 160 3.95 9.62 -0.22
N ILE A 161 3.88 10.92 -0.47
CA ILE A 161 4.10 11.94 0.56
C ILE A 161 3.02 11.82 1.64
N THR A 162 1.76 11.74 1.21
CA THR A 162 0.62 11.55 2.11
C THR A 162 0.76 10.25 2.91
N ASN A 163 1.22 9.17 2.27
CA ASN A 163 1.53 7.90 2.93
C ASN A 163 2.60 8.06 4.01
N GLY A 164 3.73 8.71 3.69
CA GLY A 164 4.82 8.95 4.64
C GLY A 164 4.38 9.77 5.86
N LEU A 165 3.44 10.70 5.69
CA LEU A 165 2.87 11.50 6.79
C LEU A 165 1.89 10.71 7.66
N LEU A 166 0.99 9.94 7.02
CA LEU A 166 -0.09 9.25 7.72
C LEU A 166 0.38 7.97 8.42
N LEU A 167 1.36 7.27 7.85
CA LEU A 167 1.85 6.00 8.38
C LEU A 167 2.28 6.04 9.86
N PRO A 168 3.14 6.97 10.32
CA PRO A 168 3.52 7.00 11.73
C PRO A 168 2.32 7.25 12.66
N ILE A 169 1.37 8.10 12.25
CA ILE A 169 0.16 8.39 13.04
C ILE A 169 -0.69 7.14 13.21
N ILE A 170 -0.93 6.42 12.10
CA ILE A 170 -1.74 5.19 12.11
C ILE A 170 -1.01 4.05 12.83
N ALA A 171 0.30 3.91 12.66
CA ALA A 171 1.08 2.89 13.35
C ALA A 171 1.08 3.09 14.87
N VAL A 172 1.23 4.33 15.35
CA VAL A 172 1.12 4.67 16.78
C VAL A 172 -0.29 4.36 17.30
N PHE A 173 -1.31 4.80 16.56
CA PHE A 173 -2.71 4.54 16.93
C PHE A 173 -2.99 3.04 17.04
N LEU A 174 -2.61 2.25 16.04
CA LEU A 174 -2.80 0.80 16.06
C LEU A 174 -2.05 0.14 17.20
N LEU A 175 -0.78 0.50 17.43
CA LEU A 175 0.00 -0.05 18.54
C LEU A 175 -0.66 0.25 19.89
N TRP A 176 -1.24 1.45 20.05
CA TRP A 176 -2.00 1.80 21.24
C TRP A 176 -3.27 0.96 21.40
N VAL A 177 -4.06 0.79 20.34
CA VAL A 177 -5.30 0.00 20.36
C VAL A 177 -5.03 -1.47 20.67
N VAL A 178 -4.02 -2.09 20.07
CA VAL A 178 -3.72 -3.53 20.30
C VAL A 178 -3.12 -3.81 21.69
N ASN A 179 -2.73 -2.76 22.42
CA ASN A 179 -2.29 -2.87 23.82
C ASN A 179 -3.39 -2.55 24.83
N ARG A 180 -4.52 -1.97 24.40
CA ARG A 180 -5.66 -1.67 25.27
C ARG A 180 -6.35 -2.97 25.70
N VAL A 181 -6.30 -3.27 27.00
CA VAL A 181 -7.03 -4.42 27.59
C VAL A 181 -8.54 -4.34 27.35
N GLY A 182 -9.11 -3.14 27.34
CA GLY A 182 -10.54 -2.95 27.06
C GLY A 182 -10.97 -3.33 25.63
N VAL A 183 -10.04 -3.41 24.68
CA VAL A 183 -10.32 -3.79 23.29
C VAL A 183 -9.87 -5.23 23.03
N MET A 184 -8.62 -5.57 23.38
CA MET A 184 -8.03 -6.87 23.05
C MET A 184 -8.22 -7.95 24.12
N GLY A 185 -8.58 -7.57 25.35
CA GLY A 185 -8.74 -8.50 26.47
C GLY A 185 -7.50 -9.37 26.69
N LYS A 186 -7.67 -10.70 26.57
CA LYS A 186 -6.59 -11.69 26.72
C LYS A 186 -5.64 -11.75 25.51
N TYR A 187 -5.99 -11.15 24.38
CA TYR A 187 -5.20 -11.18 23.13
C TYR A 187 -4.34 -9.92 22.94
N LYS A 188 -4.07 -9.17 24.01
CA LYS A 188 -3.16 -8.02 23.96
C LYS A 188 -1.78 -8.43 23.43
N ASN A 189 -1.10 -7.47 22.82
CA ASN A 189 0.25 -7.72 22.32
C ASN A 189 1.19 -8.25 23.42
N THR A 190 2.03 -9.21 23.04
CA THR A 190 3.15 -9.65 23.84
C THR A 190 4.29 -8.62 23.80
N TRP A 191 5.27 -8.77 24.70
CA TRP A 191 6.44 -7.91 24.72
C TRP A 191 7.19 -7.90 23.38
N SER A 192 7.37 -9.07 22.75
CA SER A 192 8.02 -9.17 21.44
C SER A 192 7.23 -8.44 20.34
N GLN A 193 5.90 -8.55 20.33
CA GLN A 193 5.05 -7.83 19.37
C GLN A 193 5.13 -6.32 19.55
N ASN A 194 5.28 -5.84 20.79
CA ASN A 194 5.46 -4.42 21.07
C ASN A 194 6.83 -3.90 20.63
N VAL A 195 7.89 -4.70 20.78
CA VAL A 195 9.22 -4.35 20.24
C VAL A 195 9.15 -4.21 18.71
N PHE A 196 8.55 -5.16 18.01
CA PHE A 196 8.35 -5.05 16.56
C PHE A 196 7.45 -3.87 16.17
N GLY A 197 6.37 -3.61 16.93
CA GLY A 197 5.51 -2.45 16.72
C GLY A 197 6.25 -1.12 16.87
N LEU A 198 7.11 -0.99 17.88
CA LEU A 198 7.96 0.19 18.07
C LEU A 198 8.97 0.35 16.93
N LEU A 199 9.57 -0.73 16.45
CA LEU A 199 10.45 -0.70 15.28
C LEU A 199 9.71 -0.21 14.02
N ILE A 200 8.47 -0.67 13.80
CA ILE A 200 7.64 -0.23 12.67
C ILE A 200 7.34 1.27 12.79
N ILE A 201 7.00 1.76 13.99
CA ILE A 201 6.78 3.20 14.23
C ILE A 201 8.05 4.00 13.92
N LEU A 202 9.20 3.56 14.43
CA LEU A 202 10.48 4.23 14.20
C LEU A 202 10.81 4.30 12.70
N LEU A 203 10.66 3.18 11.98
CA LEU A 203 10.81 3.16 10.52
C LEU A 203 9.84 4.12 9.84
N SER A 204 8.57 4.13 10.25
CA SER A 204 7.54 5.00 9.70
C SER A 204 7.86 6.49 9.89
N VAL A 205 8.43 6.87 11.04
CA VAL A 205 8.88 8.23 11.32
C VAL A 205 10.05 8.62 10.43
N VAL A 206 11.04 7.74 10.27
CA VAL A 206 12.19 7.97 9.36
C VAL A 206 11.71 8.16 7.91
N LEU A 207 10.73 7.36 7.49
CA LEU A 207 10.13 7.43 6.16
C LEU A 207 9.31 8.69 5.94
N GLY A 208 8.52 9.10 6.93
CA GLY A 208 7.77 10.34 6.90
C GLY A 208 8.70 11.55 6.81
N ALA A 209 9.72 11.59 7.66
CA ALA A 209 10.75 12.63 7.63
C ALA A 209 11.44 12.70 6.26
N LYS A 210 11.85 11.56 5.69
CA LYS A 210 12.44 11.51 4.34
C LYS A 210 11.48 12.03 3.28
N SER A 211 10.22 11.60 3.31
CA SER A 211 9.20 12.02 2.33
C SER A 211 9.02 13.54 2.34
N ILE A 212 9.03 14.17 3.52
CA ILE A 212 8.98 15.62 3.66
C ILE A 212 10.26 16.27 3.14
N LEU A 213 11.44 15.78 3.54
CA LEU A 213 12.73 16.38 3.18
C LEU A 213 13.01 16.33 1.67
N THR A 214 12.60 15.25 1.00
CA THR A 214 12.67 15.12 -0.47
C THR A 214 11.78 16.15 -1.18
N VAL A 215 10.63 16.51 -0.61
CA VAL A 215 9.72 17.50 -1.20
C VAL A 215 10.22 18.93 -0.99
N ILE A 216 10.84 19.20 0.16
CA ILE A 216 11.41 20.51 0.48
C ILE A 216 12.74 20.75 -0.28
N GLY A 217 13.26 19.74 -0.99
CA GLY A 217 14.47 19.86 -1.82
C GLY A 217 15.77 19.87 -1.02
N ILE A 218 15.73 19.42 0.23
CA ILE A 218 16.89 19.30 1.12
C ILE A 218 17.63 17.97 0.88
N MET A 219 16.98 17.01 0.21
CA MET A 219 17.48 15.65 -0.04
C MET A 219 17.06 15.09 -1.39
#